data_AF-A0AAV7DMU0-F1
#
_entry.id   AF-A0AAV7DMU0-F1
#
_cell.length_a   1.000
_cell.length_b   1.000
_cell.length_c   1.000
_cell.angle_alpha   90.00
_cell.angle_beta   90.00
_cell.angle_gamma   90.00
#
_symmetry.space_group_name_H-M   'P 1'
#
loop_
_entity.id
_entity.type
_entity.pdbx_description
1 polymer ?
#
loop_
_entity_poly.entity_id
_entity_poly.type
_entity_poly.pdbx_seq_one_letter_code
_entity_poly.pdbx_strand_id
1 'polypeptide(L)'
;CQTEFEKRHQTAKGNEATRKRFHAFVLFLGELYLNLEIKGAKGQVTRAEILQTGLKELLDALFSNPMDDNLICAVKLLKLTGSVLEDAWKEKGISCMDEVIQRMKNVVLDSDRSRDVRQMLLKLVELRSSNWGRVHSTWTFKEATPENDPNYFMNEPTFYTSEGIPFTAADPGMSEDVPDVICCGL
;
A
#
# COMPACT_ATOMS: atom_id res chain seq x y z
N CYS A 1 -1.18 11.45 -19.63
CA CYS A 1 -0.28 10.32 -19.30
C CYS A 1 0.54 9.85 -20.49
N GLN A 2 -0.07 9.45 -21.60
CA GLN A 2 0.63 8.88 -22.76
C GLN A 2 1.81 9.73 -23.28
N THR A 3 1.58 11.03 -23.53
CA THR A 3 2.61 11.93 -24.09
C THR A 3 3.87 12.06 -23.22
N GLU A 4 3.73 12.03 -21.90
CA GLU A 4 4.87 12.04 -20.97
C GLU A 4 5.53 10.66 -20.87
N PHE A 5 4.72 9.60 -20.92
CA PHE A 5 5.17 8.22 -20.87
C PHE A 5 6.05 7.83 -22.07
N GLU A 6 5.73 8.30 -23.27
CA GLU A 6 6.52 8.05 -24.48
C GLU A 6 7.95 8.61 -24.37
N LYS A 7 8.14 9.66 -23.57
CA LYS A 7 9.44 10.33 -23.38
C LYS A 7 10.26 9.75 -22.23
N ARG A 8 9.76 8.73 -21.51
CA ARG A 8 10.33 8.20 -20.25
C ARG A 8 11.83 7.91 -20.29
N HIS A 9 12.34 7.32 -21.37
CA HIS A 9 13.76 6.97 -21.47
C HIS A 9 14.64 8.21 -21.66
N GLN A 10 14.14 9.23 -22.35
CA GLN A 10 14.83 10.51 -22.52
C GLN A 10 14.79 11.33 -21.22
N THR A 11 13.63 11.39 -20.56
CA THR A 11 13.46 12.18 -19.34
C THR A 11 14.21 11.58 -18.14
N ALA A 12 14.29 10.25 -18.04
CA ALA A 12 15.13 9.56 -17.03
C ALA A 12 16.63 9.89 -17.15
N LYS A 13 17.10 10.24 -18.35
CA LYS A 13 18.49 10.65 -18.65
C LYS A 13 18.68 12.18 -18.63
N GLY A 14 17.61 12.94 -18.41
CA GLY A 14 17.64 14.39 -18.47
C GLY A 14 18.49 15.01 -17.36
N ASN A 15 18.57 16.34 -17.36
CA ASN A 15 19.12 17.09 -16.24
C ASN A 15 18.26 16.91 -14.97
N GLU A 16 18.76 17.37 -13.83
CA GLU A 16 18.08 17.21 -12.54
C GLU A 16 16.64 17.74 -12.53
N ALA A 17 16.39 18.91 -13.12
CA ALA A 17 15.05 19.50 -13.19
C ALA A 17 14.09 18.64 -14.03
N THR A 18 14.57 18.08 -15.15
CA THR A 18 13.80 17.15 -15.99
C THR A 18 13.51 15.85 -15.25
N ARG A 19 14.50 15.27 -14.57
CA ARG A 19 14.32 14.04 -13.78
C ARG A 19 13.35 14.25 -12.62
N LYS A 20 13.42 15.39 -11.92
CA LYS A 20 12.48 15.71 -10.84
C LYS A 20 11.01 15.76 -11.31
N ARG A 21 10.75 16.34 -12.49
CA ARG A 21 9.41 16.31 -13.11
C ARG A 21 9.00 14.89 -13.50
N PHE A 22 9.94 14.13 -14.04
CA PHE A 22 9.72 12.72 -14.37
C PHE A 22 9.38 11.90 -13.12
N HIS A 23 10.06 12.09 -11.99
CA HIS A 23 9.77 11.40 -10.73
C HIS A 23 8.37 11.73 -10.21
N ALA A 24 7.97 13.01 -10.28
CA ALA A 24 6.61 13.42 -9.91
C ALA A 24 5.56 12.73 -10.78
N PHE A 25 5.80 12.64 -12.09
CA PHE A 25 4.93 11.92 -13.03
C PHE A 25 4.86 10.41 -12.73
N VAL A 26 6.00 9.78 -12.42
CA VAL A 26 6.07 8.36 -12.05
C VAL A 26 5.24 8.08 -10.80
N LEU A 27 5.42 8.87 -9.75
CA LEU A 27 4.67 8.69 -8.49
C LEU A 27 3.18 9.00 -8.68
N PHE A 28 2.84 10.01 -9.48
CA PHE A 28 1.45 10.29 -9.86
C PHE A 28 0.79 9.10 -10.56
N LEU A 29 1.49 8.44 -11.50
CA LEU A 29 0.96 7.23 -12.14
C LEU A 29 0.82 6.06 -11.16
N GLY A 30 1.71 5.96 -10.16
CA GLY A 30 1.60 4.99 -9.07
C GLY A 30 0.32 5.19 -8.26
N GLU A 31 0.07 6.43 -7.82
CA GLU A 31 -1.18 6.80 -7.14
C GLU A 31 -2.40 6.58 -8.03
N LEU A 32 -2.32 6.97 -9.30
CA LEU A 32 -3.42 6.77 -10.24
C LEU A 32 -3.74 5.29 -10.43
N TYR A 33 -2.74 4.41 -10.49
CA TYR A 33 -2.96 2.96 -10.57
C TYR A 33 -3.68 2.41 -9.34
N LEU A 34 -3.37 2.91 -8.15
CA LEU A 34 -4.00 2.45 -6.91
C LEU A 34 -5.45 2.94 -6.77
N ASN A 35 -5.71 4.17 -7.19
CA ASN A 35 -6.98 4.86 -6.94
C ASN A 35 -7.96 4.81 -8.13
N LEU A 36 -7.49 4.51 -9.35
CA LEU A 36 -8.37 4.45 -10.52
C LEU A 36 -9.09 3.11 -10.60
N GLU A 37 -10.39 3.17 -10.36
CA GLU A 37 -11.32 2.05 -10.47
C GLU A 37 -12.09 2.09 -11.79
N ILE A 38 -12.04 1.00 -12.56
CA ILE A 38 -12.81 0.81 -13.78
C ILE A 38 -13.96 -0.13 -13.48
N LYS A 39 -15.18 0.41 -13.57
CA LYS A 39 -16.42 -0.36 -13.44
C LYS A 39 -16.75 -1.04 -14.77
N GLY A 40 -16.74 -2.37 -14.77
CA GLY A 40 -17.20 -3.16 -15.92
C GLY A 40 -18.73 -3.21 -15.99
N ALA A 41 -19.25 -3.66 -17.13
CA ALA A 41 -20.69 -3.77 -17.39
C ALA A 41 -21.45 -4.65 -16.37
N LYS A 42 -20.75 -5.56 -15.68
CA LYS A 42 -21.30 -6.46 -14.65
C LYS A 42 -21.12 -5.95 -13.21
N GLY A 43 -20.75 -4.68 -13.02
CA GLY A 43 -20.48 -4.10 -11.70
C GLY A 43 -19.13 -4.49 -11.09
N GLN A 44 -18.36 -5.36 -11.73
CA GLN A 44 -16.99 -5.69 -11.33
C GLN A 44 -16.11 -4.44 -11.37
N VAL A 45 -15.37 -4.19 -10.30
CA VAL A 45 -14.38 -3.11 -10.23
C VAL A 45 -13.01 -3.70 -10.49
N THR A 46 -12.30 -3.15 -11.48
CA THR A 46 -10.97 -3.59 -11.87
C THR A 46 -10.01 -2.42 -11.98
N ARG A 47 -8.72 -2.67 -11.79
CA ARG A 47 -7.67 -1.67 -12.02
C ARG A 47 -7.32 -1.59 -13.49
N ALA A 48 -6.83 -0.43 -13.92
CA ALA A 48 -6.40 -0.22 -15.30
C ALA A 48 -5.13 -1.03 -15.63
N GLU A 49 -5.25 -2.10 -16.41
CA GLU A 49 -4.13 -2.96 -16.83
C GLU A 49 -3.05 -2.20 -17.60
N ILE A 50 -3.45 -1.18 -18.37
CA ILE A 50 -2.52 -0.31 -19.09
C ILE A 50 -1.59 0.43 -18.12
N LEU A 51 -2.06 0.80 -16.93
CA LEU A 51 -1.24 1.44 -15.91
C LEU A 51 -0.29 0.43 -15.26
N GLN A 52 -0.72 -0.82 -15.04
CA GLN A 52 0.17 -1.89 -14.55
C GLN A 52 1.37 -2.07 -15.48
N THR A 53 1.12 -2.12 -16.79
CA THR A 53 2.17 -2.23 -17.82
C THR A 53 3.04 -0.96 -17.85
N GLY A 54 2.42 0.21 -17.78
CA GLY A 54 3.13 1.49 -17.73
C GLY A 54 4.08 1.60 -16.53
N LEU A 55 3.65 1.21 -15.33
CA LEU A 55 4.49 1.24 -14.13
C LEU A 55 5.71 0.33 -14.25
N LYS A 56 5.56 -0.85 -14.87
CA LYS A 56 6.67 -1.75 -15.19
C LYS A 56 7.70 -1.05 -16.07
N GLU A 57 7.27 -0.44 -17.16
CA GLU A 57 8.17 0.22 -18.11
C GLU A 57 8.84 1.46 -17.51
N LEU A 58 8.17 2.15 -16.57
CA LEU A 58 8.76 3.26 -15.82
C LEU A 58 9.84 2.77 -14.85
N LEU A 59 9.61 1.66 -14.14
CA LEU A 59 10.64 1.01 -13.33
C LEU A 59 11.84 0.61 -14.20
N ASP A 60 11.59 0.02 -15.36
CA ASP A 60 12.66 -0.34 -16.31
C ASP A 60 13.46 0.89 -16.76
N ALA A 61 12.79 2.02 -17.04
CA ALA A 61 13.45 3.26 -17.42
C ALA A 61 14.31 3.86 -16.29
N LEU A 62 13.85 3.78 -15.03
CA LEU A 62 14.59 4.22 -13.86
C LEU A 62 15.82 3.34 -13.61
N PHE A 63 15.67 2.01 -13.61
CA PHE A 63 16.80 1.09 -13.39
C PHE A 63 17.82 1.08 -14.54
N SER A 64 17.39 1.38 -15.77
CA SER A 64 18.30 1.51 -16.91
C SER A 64 19.17 2.77 -16.83
N ASN A 65 18.82 3.72 -15.95
CA ASN A 65 19.56 4.97 -15.73
C ASN A 65 19.74 5.17 -14.22
N PRO A 66 20.61 4.38 -13.57
CA PRO A 66 20.63 4.21 -12.12
C PRO A 66 21.28 5.39 -11.38
N MET A 67 20.88 6.62 -11.69
CA MET A 67 21.21 7.81 -10.88
C MET A 67 20.52 7.70 -9.51
N ASP A 68 21.17 8.20 -8.46
CA ASP A 68 20.66 8.09 -7.08
C ASP A 68 19.21 8.59 -6.93
N ASP A 69 18.85 9.70 -7.59
CA ASP A 69 17.50 10.26 -7.57
C ASP A 69 16.47 9.38 -8.31
N ASN A 70 16.85 8.78 -9.44
CA ASN A 70 16.04 7.78 -10.15
C ASN A 70 15.81 6.53 -9.28
N LEU A 71 16.85 6.05 -8.59
CA LEU A 71 16.76 4.89 -7.72
C LEU A 71 15.88 5.18 -6.49
N ILE A 72 16.00 6.36 -5.90
CA ILE A 72 15.10 6.82 -4.83
C ILE A 72 13.65 6.86 -5.32
N CYS A 73 13.40 7.34 -6.54
CA CYS A 73 12.07 7.34 -7.15
C CYS A 73 11.53 5.92 -7.34
N ALA A 74 12.35 4.98 -7.84
CA ALA A 74 11.98 3.58 -7.99
C ALA A 74 11.63 2.92 -6.64
N VAL A 75 12.42 3.18 -5.59
CA VAL A 75 12.15 2.71 -4.22
C VAL A 75 10.81 3.25 -3.73
N LYS A 76 10.54 4.55 -3.90
CA LYS A 76 9.27 5.16 -3.50
C LYS A 76 8.09 4.53 -4.24
N LEU A 77 8.20 4.35 -5.55
CA LEU A 77 7.16 3.73 -6.36
C LEU A 77 6.89 2.28 -5.91
N LEU A 78 7.92 1.49 -5.66
CA LEU A 78 7.78 0.10 -5.22
C LEU A 78 7.24 -0.02 -3.80
N LYS A 79 7.58 0.91 -2.90
CA LYS A 79 6.93 0.97 -1.58
C LYS A 79 5.43 1.27 -1.68
N LEU A 80 5.05 2.15 -2.61
CA LEU A 80 3.66 2.54 -2.83
C LEU A 80 2.84 1.42 -3.49
N THR A 81 3.39 0.82 -4.56
CA THR A 81 2.62 -0.05 -5.47
C THR A 81 3.08 -1.51 -5.48
N GLY A 82 4.22 -1.83 -4.88
CA GLY A 82 4.92 -3.10 -5.08
C GLY A 82 4.11 -4.33 -4.69
N SER A 83 3.43 -4.30 -3.54
CA SER A 83 2.60 -5.43 -3.11
C SER A 83 1.41 -5.67 -4.04
N VAL A 84 0.74 -4.60 -4.50
CA VAL A 84 -0.41 -4.68 -5.41
C VAL A 84 0.03 -5.14 -6.81
N LEU A 85 1.17 -4.64 -7.30
CA LEU A 85 1.75 -5.07 -8.57
C LEU A 85 2.15 -6.54 -8.54
N GLU A 86 2.80 -6.99 -7.46
CA GLU A 86 3.23 -8.39 -7.33
C GLU A 86 2.03 -9.34 -7.30
N ASP A 87 0.99 -9.03 -6.54
CA ASP A 87 -0.25 -9.83 -6.52
C ASP A 87 -0.88 -9.90 -7.93
N ALA A 88 -1.05 -8.75 -8.58
CA ALA A 88 -1.68 -8.67 -9.90
C ALA A 88 -0.85 -9.35 -11.01
N TRP A 89 0.48 -9.44 -10.87
CA TRP A 89 1.31 -10.24 -11.79
C TRP A 89 1.27 -11.72 -11.46
N LYS A 90 1.28 -12.10 -10.19
CA LYS A 90 1.14 -13.50 -9.74
C LYS A 90 -0.18 -14.12 -10.17
N GLU A 91 -1.29 -13.38 -10.05
CA GLU A 91 -2.61 -13.80 -10.54
C GLU A 91 -2.60 -14.14 -12.04
N LYS A 92 -1.76 -13.46 -12.82
CA LYS A 92 -1.59 -13.69 -14.26
C LYS A 92 -0.47 -14.70 -14.59
N GLY A 93 0.21 -15.26 -13.60
CA GLY A 93 1.35 -16.16 -13.79
C GLY A 93 2.61 -15.47 -14.35
N ILE A 94 2.73 -14.15 -14.19
CA ILE A 94 3.84 -13.35 -14.72
C ILE A 94 4.89 -13.12 -13.61
N SER A 95 6.16 -13.41 -13.88
CA SER A 95 7.28 -13.23 -12.94
C SER A 95 7.92 -11.83 -12.99
N CYS A 96 7.16 -10.80 -13.38
CA CYS A 96 7.70 -9.47 -13.63
C CYS A 96 8.34 -8.84 -12.37
N MET A 97 7.82 -9.12 -11.17
CA MET A 97 8.45 -8.63 -9.94
C MET A 97 9.83 -9.26 -9.74
N ASP A 98 10.05 -10.52 -10.13
CA ASP A 98 11.37 -11.14 -10.05
C ASP A 98 12.39 -10.44 -10.95
N GLU A 99 12.00 -10.07 -12.17
CA GLU A 99 12.85 -9.29 -13.08
C GLU A 99 13.24 -7.93 -12.47
N VAL A 100 12.28 -7.22 -11.87
CA VAL A 100 12.51 -5.93 -11.20
C VAL A 100 13.51 -6.08 -10.06
N ILE A 101 13.35 -7.11 -9.23
CA ILE A 101 14.27 -7.39 -8.13
C ILE A 101 15.66 -7.78 -8.61
N GLN A 102 15.77 -8.55 -9.68
CA GLN A 102 17.08 -8.90 -10.26
C GLN A 102 17.79 -7.66 -10.78
N ARG A 103 17.08 -6.75 -11.48
CA ARG A 103 17.67 -5.46 -11.89
C ARG A 103 18.16 -4.65 -10.70
N MET A 104 17.37 -4.57 -9.64
CA MET A 104 17.77 -3.88 -8.42
C MET A 104 19.01 -4.52 -7.78
N LYS A 105 19.10 -5.86 -7.72
CA LYS A 105 20.29 -6.56 -7.20
C LYS A 105 21.53 -6.22 -8.02
N ASN A 106 21.41 -6.17 -9.35
CA ASN A 106 22.51 -5.78 -10.23
C ASN A 106 23.00 -4.35 -9.94
N VAL A 107 22.07 -3.40 -9.71
CA VAL A 107 22.42 -2.03 -9.33
C VAL A 107 23.10 -1.96 -7.95
N VAL A 108 22.71 -2.81 -6.99
CA VAL A 108 23.34 -2.85 -5.66
C VAL A 108 24.79 -3.34 -5.71
N LEU A 109 25.13 -4.19 -6.68
CA LEU A 109 26.50 -4.68 -6.90
C LEU A 109 27.40 -3.61 -7.51
N ASP A 110 26.84 -2.59 -8.16
CA ASP A 110 27.58 -1.45 -8.70
C ASP A 110 28.16 -0.59 -7.57
N SER A 111 29.49 -0.42 -7.57
CA SER A 111 30.23 0.32 -6.54
C SER A 111 30.05 1.83 -6.64
N ASP A 112 29.59 2.35 -7.78
CA ASP A 112 29.54 3.78 -8.06
C ASP A 112 28.29 4.48 -7.50
N ARG A 113 27.44 3.77 -6.75
CA ARG A 113 26.22 4.32 -6.14
C ARG A 113 26.46 4.70 -4.68
N SER A 114 25.74 5.72 -4.20
CA SER A 114 25.87 6.12 -2.80
C SER A 114 25.48 4.98 -1.86
N ARG A 115 26.19 4.90 -0.71
CA ARG A 115 25.96 3.88 0.31
C ARG A 115 24.49 3.86 0.77
N ASP A 116 23.91 5.03 0.96
CA ASP A 116 22.53 5.15 1.45
C ASP A 116 21.52 4.62 0.45
N VAL A 117 21.69 4.91 -0.84
CA VAL A 117 20.82 4.37 -1.90
C VAL A 117 20.96 2.85 -2.00
N ARG A 118 22.18 2.31 -1.93
CA ARG A 118 22.39 0.85 -1.89
C ARG A 118 21.68 0.22 -0.69
N GLN A 119 21.76 0.85 0.49
CA GLN A 119 21.06 0.39 1.67
C GLN A 119 19.53 0.47 1.53
N MET A 120 19.00 1.50 0.86
CA MET A 120 17.56 1.60 0.57
C MET A 120 17.09 0.46 -0.35
N LEU A 121 17.87 0.12 -1.38
CA LEU A 121 17.56 -0.99 -2.29
C LEU A 121 17.62 -2.35 -1.57
N LEU A 122 18.64 -2.58 -0.73
CA LEU A 122 18.71 -3.80 0.09
C LEU A 122 17.49 -3.96 1.01
N LYS A 123 17.09 -2.89 1.71
CA LYS A 123 15.88 -2.90 2.53
C LYS A 123 14.61 -3.17 1.73
N LEU A 124 14.55 -2.77 0.46
CA LEU A 124 13.43 -3.07 -0.41
C LEU A 124 13.39 -4.55 -0.80
N VAL A 125 14.55 -5.18 -1.04
CA VAL A 125 14.66 -6.63 -1.26
C VAL A 125 14.22 -7.41 -0.03
N GLU A 126 14.62 -6.97 1.16
CA GLU A 126 14.15 -7.53 2.44
C GLU A 126 12.64 -7.37 2.61
N LEU A 127 12.11 -6.18 2.33
CA LEU A 127 10.68 -5.90 2.39
C LEU A 127 9.88 -6.82 1.46
N ARG A 128 10.35 -7.05 0.24
CA ARG A 128 9.71 -8.03 -0.65
C ARG A 128 9.78 -9.43 -0.06
N SER A 129 10.93 -9.83 0.47
CA SER A 129 11.14 -11.18 1.05
C SER A 129 10.24 -11.42 2.27
N SER A 130 9.87 -10.37 3.00
CA SER A 130 8.86 -10.40 4.07
C SER A 130 7.43 -10.20 3.57
N ASN A 131 7.16 -10.53 2.30
CA ASN A 131 5.85 -10.38 1.65
C ASN A 131 5.29 -8.96 1.78
N TRP A 132 6.14 -7.96 1.52
CA TRP A 132 5.82 -6.53 1.63
C TRP A 132 5.40 -6.08 3.03
N GLY A 133 5.83 -6.79 4.07
CA GLY A 133 5.45 -6.50 5.46
C GLY A 133 4.00 -6.90 5.78
N ARG A 134 3.33 -7.67 4.91
CA ARG A 134 2.03 -8.25 5.24
C ARG A 134 2.24 -9.36 6.27
N VAL A 135 1.75 -9.13 7.49
CA VAL A 135 1.64 -10.21 8.47
C VAL A 135 0.74 -11.26 7.85
N HIS A 136 1.15 -12.54 7.91
CA HIS A 136 0.21 -13.61 7.63
C HIS A 136 -0.89 -13.45 8.69
N SER A 137 -2.02 -12.85 8.32
CA SER A 137 -3.26 -13.34 8.87
C SER A 137 -3.32 -14.78 8.38
N THR A 138 -2.74 -15.69 9.16
CA THR A 138 -3.37 -17.00 9.29
C THR A 138 -4.84 -16.67 9.36
N TRP A 139 -5.57 -17.22 8.41
CA TRP A 139 -7.01 -17.28 8.44
C TRP A 139 -7.32 -18.04 9.73
N THR A 140 -7.21 -17.38 10.87
CA THR A 140 -8.05 -17.64 12.01
C THR A 140 -9.41 -17.42 11.38
N PHE A 141 -9.99 -18.54 10.91
CA PHE A 141 -11.32 -18.87 11.36
C PHE A 141 -11.44 -18.19 12.71
N LYS A 142 -12.26 -17.16 12.76
CA LYS A 142 -12.91 -16.80 14.00
C LYS A 142 -13.52 -18.12 14.45
N GLU A 143 -12.77 -18.93 15.19
CA GLU A 143 -13.34 -19.54 16.38
C GLU A 143 -14.00 -18.35 17.04
N ALA A 144 -15.31 -18.29 16.81
CA ALA A 144 -16.19 -17.56 17.69
C ALA A 144 -15.64 -17.83 19.09
N THR A 145 -15.38 -16.74 19.82
CA THR A 145 -15.35 -16.67 21.28
C THR A 145 -15.47 -18.05 21.93
N PRO A 146 -14.48 -18.54 22.70
CA PRO A 146 -14.68 -19.74 23.49
C PRO A 146 -15.97 -19.52 24.29
N GLU A 147 -17.03 -20.17 23.85
CA GLU A 147 -18.29 -20.16 24.56
C GLU A 147 -17.93 -20.85 25.87
N ASN A 148 -18.05 -20.12 26.99
CA ASN A 148 -17.89 -20.64 28.35
C ASN A 148 -16.48 -20.57 28.97
N ASP A 149 -15.84 -19.40 29.01
CA ASP A 149 -14.93 -19.09 30.12
C ASP A 149 -15.75 -18.44 31.26
N PRO A 150 -15.94 -19.11 32.41
CA PRO A 150 -16.67 -18.55 33.56
C PRO A 150 -16.01 -17.30 34.18
N ASN A 151 -14.79 -16.93 33.77
CA ASN A 151 -14.12 -15.70 34.15
C ASN A 151 -14.20 -14.57 33.11
N TYR A 152 -14.95 -14.74 32.01
CA TYR A 152 -15.13 -13.67 31.02
C TYR A 152 -16.10 -12.60 31.55
N PHE A 153 -15.56 -11.61 32.26
CA PHE A 153 -16.29 -10.38 32.56
C PHE A 153 -16.51 -9.59 31.27
N MET A 154 -17.72 -9.65 30.73
CA MET A 154 -18.19 -8.66 29.76
C MET A 154 -18.14 -7.29 30.44
N ASN A 155 -17.20 -6.44 30.03
CA ASN A 155 -17.24 -5.03 30.37
C ASN A 155 -18.36 -4.39 29.54
N GLU A 156 -19.61 -4.56 29.98
CA GLU A 156 -20.72 -3.80 29.39
C GLU A 156 -20.49 -2.30 29.66
N PRO A 157 -20.70 -1.43 28.66
CA PRO A 157 -20.58 0.01 28.86
C PRO A 157 -21.56 0.47 29.96
N THR A 158 -21.04 1.08 31.02
CA THR A 158 -21.88 1.74 32.02
C THR A 158 -22.32 3.10 31.47
N PHE A 159 -23.63 3.27 31.27
CA PHE A 159 -24.20 4.54 30.84
C PHE A 159 -24.51 5.41 32.05
N TYR A 160 -24.44 6.73 31.91
CA TYR A 160 -24.75 7.66 32.99
C TYR A 160 -25.87 8.59 32.56
N THR A 161 -26.82 8.84 33.47
CA THR A 161 -27.81 9.91 33.27
C THR A 161 -27.12 11.27 33.31
N SER A 162 -27.83 12.34 32.90
CA SER A 162 -27.33 13.72 33.02
C SER A 162 -27.00 14.15 34.45
N GLU A 163 -27.44 13.38 35.45
CA GLU A 163 -27.12 13.58 36.87
C GLU A 163 -25.95 12.70 37.36
N GLY A 164 -25.30 11.94 36.47
CA GLY A 164 -24.13 11.12 36.80
C GLY A 164 -24.47 9.80 37.49
N ILE A 165 -25.72 9.32 37.38
CA ILE A 165 -26.15 8.04 37.96
C ILE A 165 -25.92 6.94 36.93
N PRO A 166 -25.18 5.87 37.27
CA PRO A 166 -24.95 4.75 36.36
C PRO A 166 -26.25 3.97 36.14
N PHE A 167 -26.57 3.66 34.90
CA PHE A 167 -27.69 2.80 34.51
C PHE A 167 -27.26 1.81 33.43
N THR A 168 -28.03 0.73 33.31
CA THR A 168 -27.79 -0.34 32.34
C THR A 168 -29.02 -0.58 31.48
N ALA A 169 -28.85 -1.24 30.33
CA ALA A 169 -29.97 -1.55 29.42
C ALA A 169 -31.05 -2.45 30.03
N ALA A 170 -30.79 -3.05 31.20
CA ALA A 170 -31.74 -3.86 31.95
C ALA A 170 -32.62 -3.06 32.93
N ASP A 171 -32.40 -1.75 33.08
CA ASP A 171 -33.16 -0.94 34.03
C ASP A 171 -34.59 -0.66 33.52
N PRO A 172 -35.65 -0.91 34.33
CA PRO A 172 -37.06 -0.89 33.87
C PRO A 172 -37.63 0.49 33.47
N GLY A 173 -36.81 1.54 33.41
CA GLY A 173 -37.23 2.94 33.25
C GLY A 173 -36.95 3.56 31.88
N MET A 174 -36.49 2.80 30.89
CA MET A 174 -36.17 3.31 29.55
C MET A 174 -37.45 3.68 28.77
N SER A 175 -37.85 4.95 28.86
CA SER A 175 -38.65 5.58 27.79
C SER A 175 -37.75 5.86 26.60
N GLU A 176 -38.17 5.50 25.38
CA GLU A 176 -37.40 5.46 24.12
C GLU A 176 -36.80 6.80 23.62
N ASP A 177 -36.85 7.87 24.41
CA ASP A 177 -36.33 9.19 24.04
C ASP A 177 -35.09 9.53 24.87
N VAL A 178 -33.89 9.17 24.38
CA VAL A 178 -32.63 9.80 24.84
C VAL A 178 -31.79 10.24 23.65
N PRO A 179 -31.58 11.56 23.46
CA PRO A 179 -30.82 12.13 22.34
C PRO A 179 -29.29 12.08 22.57
N ASP A 180 -28.56 11.98 21.45
CA ASP A 180 -27.10 12.10 21.22
C ASP A 180 -26.17 11.92 22.44
N VAL A 181 -25.73 10.67 22.65
CA VAL A 181 -24.69 10.34 23.63
C VAL A 181 -23.32 10.76 23.09
N ILE A 182 -22.71 11.77 23.73
CA ILE A 182 -21.31 12.14 23.53
C ILE A 182 -20.42 11.09 24.22
N CYS A 183 -19.70 10.30 23.43
CA CYS A 183 -18.62 9.45 23.94
C CYS A 183 -17.39 10.32 24.26
N CYS A 184 -17.16 10.61 25.54
CA CYS A 184 -15.84 11.05 26.01
C CYS A 184 -14.95 9.82 26.23
N GLY A 185 -14.00 9.59 25.32
CA GLY A 185 -12.98 8.56 25.48
C GLY A 185 -11.94 8.97 26.52
N LEU A 186 -11.65 8.05 27.44
CA LEU A 186 -10.40 7.99 28.21
C LEU A 186 -9.50 6.92 27.60
#